data_AF-A0A1G7BV89-F1
#
_entry.id   AF-A0A1G7BV89-F1
#
_cell.length_a   1.000
_cell.length_b   1.000
_cell.length_c   1.000
_cell.angle_alpha   90.00
_cell.angle_beta   90.00
_cell.angle_gamma   90.00
#
_symmetry.space_group_name_H-M   'P 1'
#
loop_
_entity.id
_entity.type
_entity.pdbx_description
1 polymer ?
#
loop_
_entity_poly.entity_id
_entity_poly.type
_entity_poly.pdbx_seq_one_letter_code
_entity_poly.pdbx_strand_id
1 'polypeptide(L)'
;MSPQKLRIGRKPDNDIVVDHPSVSGYHALVTLGPDHSGILEDNDSSNGTFVDGVRIRKTQFTPRSSILLGKMPFEASKIFRFDKQPDDYTFEFREMQPVWQKLEDERQAMIDIQKKIDVMLAIPYIGRVIILLMNKHYGLENRRVKWKEDIRRLWVCPACQQPLRDYDWLTWNDCEHLKKCPKCKARWF
;
A
#
# COMPACT_ATOMS: atom_id res chain seq x y z
N MET A 1 -8.85 0.43 -18.43
CA MET A 1 -9.55 0.37 -17.13
C MET A 1 -10.80 1.22 -17.26
N SER A 2 -11.97 0.68 -16.95
CA SER A 2 -13.21 1.44 -16.99
C SER A 2 -13.19 2.47 -15.86
N PRO A 3 -13.58 3.73 -16.09
CA PRO A 3 -13.58 4.73 -15.04
C PRO A 3 -14.58 4.34 -13.95
N GLN A 4 -14.16 4.39 -12.68
CA GLN A 4 -15.03 4.07 -11.56
C GLN A 4 -16.07 5.17 -11.42
N LYS A 5 -17.35 4.80 -11.55
CA LYS A 5 -18.48 5.71 -11.36
C LYS A 5 -19.06 5.50 -9.97
N LEU A 6 -19.19 6.59 -9.22
CA LEU A 6 -19.79 6.64 -7.89
C LEU A 6 -20.99 7.58 -7.91
N ARG A 7 -22.05 7.22 -7.20
CA ARG A 7 -23.24 8.04 -7.00
C ARG A 7 -23.18 8.68 -5.62
N ILE A 8 -23.49 9.98 -5.57
CA ILE A 8 -23.59 10.75 -4.34
C ILE A 8 -25.03 11.21 -4.17
N GLY A 9 -25.59 11.02 -2.98
CA GLY A 9 -26.91 11.55 -2.66
C GLY A 9 -27.39 11.20 -1.27
N ARG A 10 -28.59 11.67 -0.94
CA ARG A 10 -29.21 11.46 0.37
C ARG A 10 -29.76 10.05 0.55
N LYS A 11 -30.14 9.38 -0.54
CA LYS A 11 -30.72 8.03 -0.45
C LYS A 11 -29.63 7.00 -0.10
N PRO A 12 -30.00 5.92 0.63
CA PRO A 12 -29.06 4.91 1.09
C PRO A 12 -28.52 3.99 -0.02
N ASP A 13 -29.07 4.03 -1.23
CA ASP A 13 -28.64 3.23 -2.38
C ASP A 13 -27.54 3.90 -3.22
N ASN A 14 -27.04 5.05 -2.77
CA ASN A 14 -25.85 5.72 -3.32
C ASN A 14 -24.56 5.11 -2.76
N ASP A 15 -23.47 5.20 -3.53
CA ASP A 15 -22.15 4.77 -3.07
C ASP A 15 -21.61 5.69 -1.96
N ILE A 16 -21.95 6.98 -2.05
CA ILE A 16 -21.65 7.99 -1.03
C ILE A 16 -22.96 8.59 -0.53
N VAL A 17 -23.34 8.22 0.69
CA VAL A 17 -24.56 8.71 1.33
C VAL A 17 -24.27 9.98 2.11
N VAL A 18 -24.99 11.05 1.80
CA VAL A 18 -24.91 12.35 2.51
C VAL A 18 -26.29 12.68 3.06
N ASP A 19 -26.50 12.39 4.34
CA ASP A 19 -27.77 12.63 5.02
C ASP A 19 -27.93 14.11 5.36
N HIS A 20 -28.40 14.89 4.39
CA HIS A 20 -28.71 16.30 4.59
C HIS A 20 -29.94 16.74 3.78
N PRO A 21 -30.86 17.54 4.33
CA PRO A 21 -32.11 17.93 3.64
C PRO A 21 -31.91 18.67 2.32
N SER A 22 -30.81 19.43 2.19
CA SER A 22 -30.50 20.15 0.95
C SER A 22 -29.84 19.29 -0.14
N VAL A 23 -29.50 18.04 0.17
CA VAL A 23 -28.93 17.09 -0.79
C VAL A 23 -30.06 16.25 -1.40
N SER A 24 -30.03 16.12 -2.71
CA SER A 24 -31.05 15.38 -3.48
C SER A 24 -30.86 13.88 -3.29
N GLY A 25 -31.91 13.10 -3.56
CA GLY A 25 -31.85 11.64 -3.44
C GLY A 25 -30.72 11.02 -4.26
N TYR A 26 -30.57 11.45 -5.51
CA TYR A 26 -29.43 11.18 -6.39
C TYR A 26 -28.89 12.52 -6.87
N HIS A 27 -27.90 13.06 -6.16
CA HIS A 27 -27.51 14.47 -6.29
C HIS A 27 -26.42 14.69 -7.32
N ALA A 28 -25.38 13.85 -7.32
CA ALA A 28 -24.25 13.99 -8.22
C ALA A 28 -23.66 12.62 -8.60
N LEU A 29 -22.96 12.61 -9.73
CA LEU A 29 -22.17 11.49 -10.21
C LEU A 29 -20.69 11.88 -10.17
N VAL A 30 -19.86 10.96 -9.70
CA VAL A 30 -18.41 11.09 -9.76
C VAL A 30 -17.85 10.04 -10.69
N THR A 31 -16.92 10.46 -11.53
CA THR A 31 -16.08 9.57 -12.33
C THR A 31 -14.63 9.77 -11.91
N LEU A 32 -14.03 8.79 -11.24
CA LEU A 32 -12.64 8.87 -10.78
C LEU A 32 -11.67 8.50 -11.92
N GLY A 33 -10.59 9.28 -12.05
CA GLY A 33 -9.49 9.06 -12.99
C GLY A 33 -8.19 8.67 -12.27
N PRO A 34 -7.17 8.22 -13.02
CA PRO A 34 -5.95 7.61 -12.46
C PRO A 34 -5.03 8.58 -11.69
N ASP A 35 -5.16 9.90 -11.88
CA ASP A 35 -4.21 10.90 -11.36
C ASP A 35 -4.75 11.66 -10.12
N HIS A 36 -5.45 10.98 -9.22
CA HIS A 36 -6.17 11.61 -8.09
C HIS A 36 -7.01 12.82 -8.52
N SER A 37 -7.58 12.76 -9.72
CA SER A 37 -8.52 13.74 -10.22
C SER A 37 -9.80 13.02 -10.59
N GLY A 38 -10.91 13.70 -10.39
CA GLY A 38 -12.23 13.16 -10.71
C GLY A 38 -13.00 14.16 -11.55
N ILE A 39 -14.00 13.66 -12.26
CA ILE A 39 -15.04 14.48 -12.85
C ILE A 39 -16.26 14.39 -11.95
N LEU A 40 -16.71 15.54 -11.45
CA LEU A 40 -17.96 15.68 -10.71
C LEU A 40 -19.03 16.22 -11.65
N GLU A 41 -20.18 15.56 -11.69
CA GLU A 41 -21.32 15.89 -12.53
C GLU A 41 -22.57 16.03 -11.66
N ASP A 42 -23.24 17.19 -11.74
CA ASP A 42 -24.52 17.42 -11.07
C ASP A 42 -25.62 16.63 -11.79
N ASN A 43 -26.41 15.88 -11.03
CA ASN A 43 -27.47 15.02 -11.56
C ASN A 43 -28.84 15.70 -11.43
N ASP A 44 -28.97 16.89 -12.04
CA ASP A 44 -30.13 17.78 -11.96
C ASP A 44 -30.63 17.97 -10.52
N SER A 45 -29.69 18.29 -9.63
CA SER A 45 -30.00 18.40 -8.21
C SER A 45 -30.81 19.65 -7.90
N SER A 46 -31.68 19.56 -6.88
CA SER A 46 -32.63 20.63 -6.55
C SER A 46 -31.95 21.92 -6.11
N ASN A 47 -30.83 21.82 -5.40
CA ASN A 47 -30.08 22.97 -4.88
C ASN A 47 -28.76 23.23 -5.65
N GLY A 48 -28.40 22.37 -6.60
CA GLY A 48 -27.15 22.45 -7.35
C GLY A 48 -25.92 21.91 -6.61
N THR A 49 -24.90 21.61 -7.40
CA THR A 49 -23.55 21.26 -6.94
C THR A 49 -22.60 22.42 -7.23
N PHE A 50 -21.69 22.72 -6.30
CA PHE A 50 -20.67 23.74 -6.47
C PHE A 50 -19.28 23.18 -6.19
N VAL A 51 -18.30 23.66 -6.96
CA VAL A 51 -16.88 23.36 -6.77
C VAL A 51 -16.13 24.68 -6.73
N ASP A 52 -15.35 24.91 -5.68
CA ASP A 52 -14.56 26.14 -5.50
C ASP A 52 -15.41 27.42 -5.61
N GLY A 53 -16.62 27.35 -5.05
CA GLY A 53 -17.60 28.43 -5.03
C GLY A 53 -18.42 28.61 -6.32
N VAL A 54 -18.11 27.86 -7.39
CA VAL A 54 -18.78 27.98 -8.68
C VAL A 54 -19.80 26.87 -8.85
N ARG A 55 -21.02 27.19 -9.29
CA ARG A 55 -22.05 26.19 -9.61
C ARG A 55 -21.65 25.45 -10.88
N ILE A 56 -21.69 24.12 -10.85
CA ILE A 56 -21.26 23.27 -11.96
C ILE A 56 -22.40 22.43 -12.50
N ARG A 57 -22.29 22.06 -13.78
CA ARG A 57 -22.96 20.87 -14.34
C ARG A 57 -22.01 19.69 -14.41
N LYS A 58 -20.78 19.94 -14.85
CA LYS A 58 -19.71 18.96 -14.94
C LYS A 58 -18.37 19.68 -14.84
N THR A 59 -17.50 19.26 -13.94
CA THR A 59 -16.15 19.83 -13.82
C THR A 59 -15.16 18.77 -13.36
N GLN A 60 -13.88 19.00 -13.64
CA GLN A 60 -12.81 18.29 -12.96
C GLN A 60 -12.64 18.86 -11.55
N PHE A 61 -12.31 18.01 -10.59
CA PHE A 61 -11.97 18.39 -9.22
C PHE A 61 -10.76 17.59 -8.73
N THR A 62 -10.12 18.11 -7.68
CA THR A 62 -8.97 17.49 -7.02
C THR A 62 -9.28 17.23 -5.54
N PRO A 63 -8.45 16.49 -4.78
CA PRO A 63 -8.71 16.23 -3.35
C PRO A 63 -8.69 17.51 -2.50
N ARG A 64 -8.15 18.62 -3.03
CA ARG A 64 -8.09 19.93 -2.38
C ARG A 64 -9.25 20.84 -2.76
N SER A 65 -10.06 20.47 -3.76
CA SER A 65 -11.21 21.27 -4.17
C SER A 65 -12.27 21.30 -3.07
N SER A 66 -12.88 22.45 -2.88
CA SER A 66 -14.02 22.63 -1.98
C SER A 66 -15.30 22.26 -2.72
N ILE A 67 -16.05 21.28 -2.20
CA ILE A 67 -17.32 20.85 -2.82
C ILE A 67 -18.47 21.26 -1.91
N LEU A 68 -19.52 21.81 -2.50
CA LEU A 68 -20.79 22.09 -1.82
C LEU A 68 -21.91 21.34 -2.53
N LEU A 69 -22.57 20.44 -1.80
CA LEU A 69 -23.74 19.69 -2.27
C LEU A 69 -24.98 20.37 -1.72
N GLY A 70 -25.67 21.16 -2.54
CA GLY A 70 -26.73 22.06 -2.11
C GLY A 70 -26.26 23.10 -1.09
N LYS A 71 -26.44 22.81 0.20
CA LYS A 71 -25.98 23.66 1.32
C LYS A 71 -25.00 22.94 2.26
N MET A 72 -24.60 21.72 1.93
CA MET A 72 -23.72 20.91 2.75
C MET A 72 -22.29 20.96 2.20
N PRO A 73 -21.31 21.48 2.96
CA PRO A 73 -19.91 21.34 2.61
C PRO A 73 -19.49 19.88 2.59
N PHE A 74 -18.80 19.47 1.54
CA PHE A 74 -18.33 18.11 1.36
C PHE A 74 -16.83 18.13 1.04
N GLU A 75 -16.04 17.34 1.78
CA GLU A 75 -14.61 17.22 1.55
C GLU A 75 -14.35 16.32 0.33
N ALA A 76 -13.76 16.88 -0.73
CA ALA A 76 -13.42 16.13 -1.93
C ALA A 76 -12.51 14.92 -1.65
N SER A 77 -11.60 15.05 -0.68
CA SER A 77 -10.70 13.97 -0.23
C SER A 77 -11.46 12.70 0.22
N LYS A 78 -12.70 12.82 0.73
CA LYS A 78 -13.51 11.67 1.13
C LYS A 78 -13.97 10.84 -0.07
N ILE A 79 -14.12 11.44 -1.24
CA ILE A 79 -14.52 10.74 -2.48
C ILE A 79 -13.42 9.77 -2.91
N PHE A 80 -12.16 10.18 -2.79
CA PHE A 80 -11.00 9.36 -3.16
C PHE A 80 -10.76 8.18 -2.21
N ARG A 81 -11.42 8.11 -1.04
CA ARG A 81 -11.41 6.88 -0.21
C ARG A 81 -12.15 5.72 -0.85
N PHE A 82 -13.03 6.04 -1.81
CA PHE A 82 -13.76 5.07 -2.62
C PHE A 82 -13.03 4.76 -3.93
N ASP A 83 -11.89 5.42 -4.20
CA ASP A 83 -10.91 5.04 -5.22
C ASP A 83 -10.20 3.75 -4.76
N LYS A 84 -10.96 2.67 -4.70
CA LYS A 84 -10.35 1.35 -4.77
C LYS A 84 -10.07 1.14 -6.24
N GLN A 85 -8.92 1.59 -6.73
CA GLN A 85 -8.27 0.80 -7.76
C GLN A 85 -8.04 -0.57 -7.10
N PRO A 86 -8.78 -1.63 -7.46
CA PRO A 86 -8.70 -2.91 -6.74
C PRO A 86 -7.31 -3.54 -6.85
N ASP A 87 -6.50 -3.01 -7.78
CA ASP A 87 -5.13 -3.41 -8.04
C ASP A 87 -4.10 -2.42 -7.47
N ASP A 88 -4.46 -1.26 -6.91
CA ASP A 88 -3.47 -0.29 -6.41
C ASP A 88 -3.21 -0.51 -4.91
N TYR A 89 -2.05 -1.09 -4.62
CA TYR A 89 -1.56 -1.38 -3.26
C TYR A 89 -0.34 -0.55 -2.92
N THR A 90 -0.22 0.64 -3.53
CA THR A 90 0.90 1.55 -3.31
C THR A 90 1.14 1.84 -1.83
N PHE A 91 0.08 2.16 -1.09
CA PHE A 91 0.18 2.54 0.30
C PHE A 91 0.67 1.36 1.15
N GLU A 92 0.00 0.22 1.04
CA GLU A 92 0.31 -1.00 1.76
C GLU A 92 1.71 -1.51 1.41
N PHE A 93 2.11 -1.41 0.13
CA PHE A 93 3.45 -1.77 -0.30
C PHE A 93 4.49 -0.87 0.38
N ARG A 94 4.32 0.46 0.39
CA ARG A 94 5.26 1.38 1.08
C ARG A 94 5.39 1.10 2.57
N GLU A 95 4.31 0.76 3.26
CA GLU A 95 4.35 0.39 4.68
C GLU A 95 5.20 -0.85 4.96
N MET A 96 5.48 -1.68 3.95
CA MET A 96 6.37 -2.84 4.09
C MET A 96 7.86 -2.48 4.03
N GLN A 97 8.25 -1.27 3.61
CA GLN A 97 9.65 -0.86 3.51
C GLN A 97 10.44 -1.03 4.83
N PRO A 98 9.95 -0.55 5.99
CA PRO A 98 10.65 -0.75 7.25
C PRO A 98 10.76 -2.22 7.65
N VAL A 99 9.76 -3.05 7.28
CA VAL A 99 9.79 -4.50 7.54
C VAL A 99 10.91 -5.15 6.73
N TRP A 100 11.03 -4.79 5.44
CA TRP A 100 12.12 -5.25 4.59
C TRP A 100 13.49 -4.85 5.13
N GLN A 101 13.68 -3.58 5.49
CA GLN A 101 14.95 -3.08 6.05
C GLN A 101 15.35 -3.86 7.30
N LYS A 102 14.43 -4.08 8.23
CA LYS A 102 14.68 -4.89 9.43
C LYS A 102 15.15 -6.31 9.10
N LEU A 103 14.47 -6.97 8.17
CA LEU A 103 14.85 -8.34 7.75
C LEU A 103 16.22 -8.35 7.07
N GLU A 104 16.55 -7.31 6.32
CA GLU A 104 17.83 -7.18 5.64
C GLU A 104 18.99 -6.91 6.62
N ASP A 105 18.75 -6.08 7.65
CA ASP A 105 19.71 -5.85 8.73
C ASP A 105 19.99 -7.15 9.51
N GLU A 106 18.94 -7.94 9.81
CA GLU A 106 19.09 -9.26 10.42
C GLU A 106 19.90 -10.22 9.53
N ARG A 107 19.67 -10.18 8.21
CA ARG A 107 20.43 -10.95 7.22
C ARG A 107 21.91 -10.56 7.22
N GLN A 108 22.20 -9.26 7.19
CA GLN A 108 23.57 -8.75 7.14
C GLN A 108 24.34 -9.06 8.43
N ALA A 109 23.69 -8.93 9.59
CA ALA A 109 24.27 -9.32 10.87
C ALA A 109 24.66 -10.80 10.90
N MET A 110 23.83 -11.70 10.35
CA MET A 110 24.17 -13.11 10.23
C MET A 110 25.37 -13.35 9.30
N ILE A 111 25.43 -12.67 8.16
CA ILE A 111 26.55 -12.75 7.21
C ILE A 111 27.86 -12.32 7.88
N ASP A 112 27.84 -11.22 8.63
CA ASP A 112 29.05 -10.71 9.28
C ASP A 112 29.52 -11.61 10.42
N ILE A 113 28.60 -12.24 11.15
CA ILE A 113 28.96 -13.29 12.12
C ILE A 113 29.55 -14.51 11.40
N GLN A 114 28.95 -14.95 10.29
CA GLN A 114 29.46 -16.10 9.52
C GLN A 114 30.89 -15.83 9.02
N LYS A 115 31.17 -14.65 8.47
CA LYS A 115 32.53 -14.24 8.06
C LYS A 115 33.54 -14.33 9.21
N LYS A 116 33.16 -13.90 10.42
CA LYS A 116 34.04 -13.99 11.61
C LYS A 116 34.35 -15.45 11.97
N ILE A 117 33.34 -16.33 11.88
CA ILE A 117 33.51 -17.76 12.09
C ILE A 117 34.43 -18.36 11.01
N ASP A 118 34.23 -18.00 9.75
CA ASP A 118 35.05 -18.52 8.64
C ASP A 118 36.53 -18.10 8.81
N VAL A 119 36.78 -16.86 9.24
CA VAL A 119 38.14 -16.37 9.58
C VAL A 119 38.75 -17.16 10.75
N MET A 120 37.99 -17.46 11.81
CA MET A 120 38.47 -18.30 12.89
C MET A 120 38.77 -19.72 12.41
N LEU A 121 37.88 -20.34 11.63
CA LEU A 121 38.08 -21.70 11.10
C LEU A 121 39.30 -21.80 10.19
N ALA A 122 39.69 -20.72 9.52
CA ALA A 122 40.91 -20.66 8.73
C ALA A 122 42.19 -20.81 9.57
N ILE A 123 42.13 -20.62 10.90
CA ILE A 123 43.25 -20.85 11.83
C ILE A 123 43.25 -22.31 12.28
N PRO A 124 44.23 -23.15 11.89
CA PRO A 124 44.28 -24.56 12.24
C PRO A 124 44.30 -24.79 13.76
N TYR A 125 43.60 -25.84 14.23
CA TYR A 125 43.50 -26.29 15.62
C TYR A 125 42.89 -25.27 16.60
N ILE A 126 43.52 -24.11 16.78
CA ILE A 126 43.12 -23.05 17.73
C ILE A 126 41.75 -22.48 17.36
N GLY A 127 41.50 -22.22 16.07
CA GLY A 127 40.22 -21.69 15.60
C GLY A 127 39.04 -22.60 15.92
N ARG A 128 39.21 -23.91 15.76
CA ARG A 128 38.19 -24.93 16.04
C ARG A 128 37.89 -25.03 17.53
N VAL A 129 38.90 -24.93 18.40
CA VAL A 129 38.73 -24.88 19.85
C VAL A 129 37.99 -23.63 20.29
N ILE A 130 38.39 -22.45 19.78
CA ILE A 130 37.73 -21.17 20.08
C ILE A 130 36.25 -21.22 19.71
N ILE A 131 35.91 -21.73 18.52
CA ILE A 131 34.52 -21.85 18.08
C ILE A 131 33.71 -22.78 18.96
N LEU A 132 34.25 -23.93 19.38
CA LEU A 132 33.54 -24.84 20.28
C LEU A 132 33.22 -24.17 21.63
N LEU A 133 34.16 -23.38 22.16
CA LEU A 133 33.96 -22.59 23.37
C LEU A 133 32.94 -21.46 23.18
N MET A 134 32.86 -20.90 21.97
CA MET A 134 31.96 -19.78 21.63
C MET A 134 30.62 -20.23 21.01
N ASN A 135 30.41 -21.51 20.71
CA ASN A 135 29.24 -22.02 19.96
C ASN A 135 27.90 -21.65 20.62
N LYS A 136 27.89 -21.58 21.96
CA LYS A 136 26.73 -21.14 22.76
C LYS A 136 26.39 -19.65 22.59
N HIS A 137 27.33 -18.82 22.14
CA HIS A 137 27.16 -17.37 22.00
C HIS A 137 26.60 -16.94 20.64
N TYR A 138 26.81 -17.71 19.57
CA TYR A 138 26.43 -17.27 18.22
C TYR A 138 25.04 -17.73 17.79
N GLY A 139 24.64 -18.97 18.08
CA GLY A 139 23.29 -19.49 17.81
C GLY A 139 22.81 -19.27 16.35
N LEU A 140 23.73 -19.30 15.38
CA LEU A 140 23.47 -18.87 14.01
C LEU A 140 22.40 -19.68 13.30
N GLU A 141 22.37 -21.00 13.51
CA GLU A 141 21.39 -21.86 12.84
C GLU A 141 19.96 -21.50 13.26
N ASN A 142 19.73 -21.29 14.56
CA ASN A 142 18.43 -20.84 15.07
C ASN A 142 18.04 -19.47 14.53
N ARG A 143 18.99 -18.53 14.44
CA ARG A 143 18.75 -17.20 13.84
C ARG A 143 18.40 -17.32 12.35
N ARG A 144 19.10 -18.20 11.61
CA ARG A 144 18.85 -18.46 10.19
C ARG A 144 17.48 -19.07 9.95
N VAL A 145 17.09 -20.06 10.77
CA VAL A 145 15.76 -20.68 10.71
C VAL A 145 14.68 -19.64 11.01
N LYS A 146 14.82 -18.90 12.12
CA LYS A 146 13.89 -17.84 12.49
C LYS A 146 13.73 -16.80 11.39
N TRP A 147 14.84 -16.29 10.86
CA TRP A 147 14.83 -15.31 9.79
C TRP A 147 14.14 -15.83 8.50
N LYS A 148 14.35 -17.10 8.14
CA LYS A 148 13.64 -17.76 7.03
C LYS A 148 12.13 -17.87 7.26
N GLU A 149 11.68 -18.01 8.50
CA GLU A 149 10.26 -17.98 8.84
C GLU A 149 9.70 -16.55 8.78
N ASP A 150 10.40 -15.61 9.42
CA ASP A 150 9.97 -14.21 9.51
C ASP A 150 9.85 -13.59 8.11
N ILE A 151 10.78 -13.86 7.21
CA ILE A 151 10.72 -13.35 5.84
C ILE A 151 9.59 -13.95 5.00
N ARG A 152 9.21 -15.22 5.23
CA ARG A 152 8.05 -15.84 4.57
C ARG A 152 6.72 -15.29 5.09
N ARG A 153 6.68 -14.92 6.37
CA ARG A 153 5.47 -14.43 7.04
C ARG A 153 5.25 -12.93 6.84
N LEU A 154 6.32 -12.16 6.91
CA LEU A 154 6.26 -10.70 7.00
C LEU A 154 6.50 -10.00 5.66
N TRP A 155 7.24 -10.63 4.73
CA TRP A 155 7.49 -10.06 3.41
C TRP A 155 6.61 -10.73 2.35
N VAL A 156 5.33 -10.35 2.37
CA VAL A 156 4.27 -10.91 1.54
C VAL A 156 3.58 -9.83 0.72
N CYS A 157 3.03 -10.19 -0.44
CA CYS A 157 2.23 -9.25 -1.23
C CYS A 157 1.01 -8.77 -0.42
N PRO A 158 0.75 -7.45 -0.33
CA PRO A 158 -0.37 -6.92 0.46
C PRO A 158 -1.74 -7.39 -0.08
N ALA A 159 -1.82 -7.64 -1.39
CA ALA A 159 -3.03 -8.11 -2.05
C ALA A 159 -3.31 -9.60 -1.82
N CYS A 160 -2.36 -10.47 -2.18
CA CYS A 160 -2.60 -11.93 -2.22
C CYS A 160 -1.89 -12.71 -1.12
N GLN A 161 -1.20 -12.03 -0.20
CA GLN A 161 -0.50 -12.60 0.95
C GLN A 161 0.57 -13.66 0.57
N GLN A 162 1.02 -13.63 -0.68
CA GLN A 162 2.04 -14.55 -1.16
C GLN A 162 3.43 -14.04 -0.80
N PRO A 163 4.31 -14.89 -0.26
CA PRO A 163 5.69 -14.51 0.03
C PRO A 163 6.36 -13.96 -1.23
N LEU A 164 6.87 -12.73 -1.15
CA LEU A 164 7.57 -12.12 -2.28
C LEU A 164 8.94 -12.79 -2.51
N ARG A 165 9.49 -13.42 -1.47
CA ARG A 165 10.78 -14.11 -1.51
C ARG A 165 10.76 -15.52 -2.14
N ASP A 166 9.61 -16.05 -2.53
CA ASP A 166 9.60 -17.32 -3.29
C ASP A 166 10.36 -17.20 -4.63
N TYR A 167 10.71 -15.97 -5.00
CA TYR A 167 11.70 -15.61 -6.00
C TYR A 167 13.00 -15.21 -5.27
N ASP A 168 13.96 -16.14 -5.14
CA ASP A 168 15.21 -15.93 -4.37
C ASP A 168 16.03 -14.70 -4.78
N TRP A 169 15.79 -14.18 -5.99
CA TRP A 169 16.45 -13.01 -6.60
C TRP A 169 15.69 -11.70 -6.41
N LEU A 170 14.45 -11.73 -5.92
CA LEU A 170 13.60 -10.55 -5.83
C LEU A 170 14.00 -9.75 -4.59
N THR A 171 14.43 -8.51 -4.76
CA THR A 171 14.69 -7.54 -3.67
C THR A 171 13.54 -6.52 -3.56
N TRP A 172 13.62 -5.63 -2.56
CA TRP A 172 12.74 -4.47 -2.50
C TRP A 172 12.81 -3.61 -3.76
N ASN A 173 14.01 -3.26 -4.22
CA ASN A 173 14.21 -2.46 -5.43
C ASN A 173 13.64 -3.19 -6.66
N ASP A 174 13.81 -4.51 -6.75
CA ASP A 174 13.20 -5.28 -7.84
C ASP A 174 11.68 -5.22 -7.80
N CYS A 175 11.06 -5.28 -6.60
CA CYS A 175 9.62 -5.11 -6.46
C CYS A 175 9.18 -3.69 -6.88
N GLU A 176 9.90 -2.66 -6.45
CA GLU A 176 9.66 -1.26 -6.80
C GLU A 176 9.80 -1.03 -8.32
N HIS A 177 10.78 -1.65 -8.97
CA HIS A 177 11.00 -1.59 -10.43
C HIS A 177 9.99 -2.42 -11.23
N LEU A 178 9.62 -3.61 -10.75
CA LEU A 178 8.63 -4.48 -11.38
C LEU A 178 7.25 -3.89 -11.34
N LYS A 179 7.02 -3.02 -10.35
CA LYS A 179 5.86 -2.16 -10.33
C LYS A 179 4.53 -2.92 -10.15
N LYS A 180 4.62 -4.23 -9.86
CA LYS A 180 3.48 -5.15 -9.71
C LYS A 180 3.90 -6.48 -9.07
N CYS A 181 2.92 -7.17 -8.49
CA CYS A 181 3.07 -8.51 -7.97
C CYS A 181 3.30 -9.50 -9.12
N PRO A 182 4.37 -10.33 -9.06
CA PRO A 182 4.60 -11.37 -10.06
C PRO A 182 3.46 -12.40 -10.10
N LYS A 183 2.80 -12.64 -8.96
CA LYS A 183 1.72 -13.63 -8.82
C LYS A 183 0.32 -13.07 -9.13
N CYS A 184 -0.21 -12.14 -8.33
CA CYS A 184 -1.59 -11.66 -8.50
C CYS A 184 -1.74 -10.42 -9.40
N LYS A 185 -0.63 -9.86 -9.91
CA LYS A 185 -0.61 -8.66 -10.77
C LYS A 185 -1.15 -7.36 -10.13
N ALA A 186 -1.40 -7.34 -8.83
CA ALA A 186 -1.56 -6.09 -8.06
C ALA A 186 -0.39 -5.13 -8.35
N ARG A 187 -0.64 -3.83 -8.42
CA ARG A 187 0.29 -2.76 -8.79
C ARG A 187 0.59 -1.88 -7.57
N TRP A 188 1.74 -1.20 -7.59
CA TRP A 188 2.17 -0.33 -6.48
C TRP A 188 3.21 0.71 -6.96
N PHE A 189 3.05 2.02 -6.66
CA PHE A 189 3.95 3.14 -6.95
C PHE A 189 3.97 4.24 -5.87
#